data_AF-A0AAN4YTV3-F1
#
_entry.id   AF-A0AAN4YTV3-F1
#
_cell.length_a   1.000
_cell.length_b   1.000
_cell.length_c   1.000
_cell.angle_alpha   90.00
_cell.angle_beta   90.00
_cell.angle_gamma   90.00
#
_symmetry.space_group_name_H-M   'P 1'
#
loop_
_entity.id
_entity.type
_entity.pdbx_description
1 polymer ?
#
loop_
_entity_poly.entity_id
_entity_poly.type
_entity_poly.pdbx_seq_one_letter_code
_entity_poly.pdbx_strand_id
1 'polypeptide(L)'
;MKGTLPKDRLLVVKLEEGLGWEQICPFLDLPIPEEKYPRGNEPDKFHRIVADYMEPRVKAAMLNLGAMVLATAGVAGYLGWRYYVRQ
;
A
#
# COMPACT_ATOMS: atom_id res chain seq x y z
N MET A 1 19.43 8.12 -23.44
CA MET A 1 19.26 6.73 -22.97
C MET A 1 18.96 5.77 -24.12
N LYS A 2 17.83 5.86 -24.85
CA LYS A 2 17.60 5.00 -26.05
C LYS A 2 18.67 5.17 -27.15
N GLY A 3 19.13 6.40 -27.37
CA GLY A 3 20.22 6.68 -28.33
C GLY A 3 21.63 6.39 -27.82
N THR A 4 21.76 5.90 -26.58
CA THR A 4 23.06 5.65 -25.93
C THR A 4 23.47 4.18 -26.00
N LEU A 5 22.51 3.27 -26.15
CA LEU A 5 22.74 1.83 -26.24
C LEU A 5 22.54 1.35 -27.68
N PRO A 6 23.32 0.36 -28.15
CA PRO A 6 23.05 -0.34 -29.40
C PRO A 6 21.63 -0.94 -29.41
N LYS A 7 20.94 -0.87 -30.54
CA LYS A 7 19.53 -1.30 -30.66
C LYS A 7 19.35 -2.79 -30.38
N ASP A 8 20.33 -3.59 -30.76
CA ASP A 8 20.42 -5.04 -30.51
C ASP A 8 20.65 -5.39 -29.04
N ARG A 9 21.02 -4.42 -28.19
CA ARG A 9 21.27 -4.61 -26.75
C ARG A 9 20.25 -3.90 -25.86
N LEU A 10 19.15 -3.43 -26.44
CA LEU A 10 18.08 -2.76 -25.71
C LEU A 10 16.71 -3.23 -26.18
N LEU A 11 16.03 -3.99 -25.33
CA LEU A 11 14.60 -4.26 -25.46
C LEU A 11 13.80 -3.12 -24.83
N VAL A 12 12.94 -2.47 -25.61
CA VAL A 12 11.99 -1.48 -25.11
C VAL A 12 10.61 -2.12 -25.08
N VAL A 13 10.06 -2.30 -23.88
CA VAL A 13 8.71 -2.83 -23.69
C VAL A 13 7.80 -1.72 -23.17
N LYS A 14 6.62 -1.58 -23.77
CA LYS A 14 5.55 -0.74 -23.23
C LYS A 14 4.55 -1.65 -22.53
N LEU A 15 4.19 -1.32 -21.30
CA LEU A 15 3.30 -2.17 -20.49
C LEU A 15 1.93 -2.33 -21.14
N GLU A 16 1.43 -1.27 -21.78
CA GLU A 16 0.18 -1.24 -22.55
C GLU A 16 0.19 -2.15 -23.79
N GLU A 17 1.36 -2.47 -24.36
CA GLU A 17 1.52 -3.39 -25.49
C GLU A 17 1.76 -4.84 -25.03
N GLY A 18 1.85 -5.05 -23.71
CA GLY A 18 2.11 -6.34 -23.09
C GLY A 18 3.54 -6.46 -22.55
N LEU A 19 3.66 -7.13 -21.41
CA LEU A 19 4.92 -7.53 -20.80
C LEU A 19 4.79 -8.98 -20.35
N GLY A 20 5.50 -9.88 -21.04
CA GLY A 20 5.44 -11.32 -20.86
C GLY A 20 6.71 -12.03 -21.33
N TRP A 21 6.71 -13.36 -21.26
CA TRP A 21 7.83 -14.17 -21.74
C TRP A 21 8.02 -14.04 -23.25
N GLU A 22 6.94 -13.83 -23.99
CA GLU A 22 6.92 -13.68 -25.45
C GLU A 22 7.70 -12.46 -25.93
N GLN A 23 7.83 -11.41 -25.10
CA GLN A 23 8.65 -10.23 -25.43
C GLN A 23 10.09 -10.39 -24.95
N ILE A 24 10.29 -11.05 -23.81
CA ILE A 24 11.59 -11.11 -23.12
C ILE A 24 12.45 -12.27 -23.66
N CYS A 25 11.91 -13.48 -23.74
CA CYS A 25 12.68 -14.67 -24.07
C CYS A 25 13.30 -14.63 -25.47
N PRO A 26 12.60 -14.20 -26.55
CA PRO A 26 13.21 -14.07 -27.87
C PRO A 26 14.36 -13.04 -27.92
N PHE A 27 14.28 -11.98 -27.12
CA PHE A 27 15.36 -10.98 -27.05
C PHE A 27 16.60 -11.52 -26.30
N LEU A 28 16.40 -12.46 -25.39
CA LEU A 28 17.48 -13.09 -24.63
C LEU A 28 18.01 -14.39 -25.26
N ASP A 29 17.49 -14.80 -26.42
CA ASP A 29 17.77 -16.09 -27.05
C ASP A 29 17.50 -17.30 -26.11
N LEU A 30 16.43 -17.20 -25.30
CA LEU A 30 16.00 -18.25 -24.38
C LEU A 30 14.66 -18.86 -24.81
N PRO A 31 14.41 -20.15 -24.48
CA PRO A 31 13.09 -20.73 -24.65
C PRO A 31 12.06 -20.06 -23.74
N ILE A 32 10.81 -19.98 -24.19
CA ILE A 32 9.69 -19.55 -23.35
C ILE A 32 9.37 -20.69 -22.36
N PRO A 33 9.34 -20.42 -21.05
CA PRO A 33 8.99 -21.45 -20.06
C PRO A 33 7.50 -21.79 -20.12
N GLU A 34 7.14 -22.99 -19.66
CA GLU A 34 5.73 -23.39 -19.52
C GLU A 34 5.01 -22.61 -18.39
N GLU A 35 5.77 -22.06 -17.44
CA GLU A 35 5.22 -21.27 -16.34
C GLU A 35 4.73 -19.89 -16.81
N LYS A 36 3.58 -19.47 -16.26
CA LYS A 36 2.99 -18.17 -16.57
C LYS A 36 3.91 -17.03 -16.14
N TYR A 37 3.91 -15.95 -16.92
CA TYR A 37 4.65 -14.75 -16.56
C TYR A 37 4.20 -14.20 -15.19
N PRO A 38 5.13 -13.90 -14.26
CA PRO A 38 4.78 -13.51 -12.91
C PRO A 38 4.08 -12.15 -12.86
N ARG A 39 2.97 -12.07 -12.12
CA ARG A 39 2.23 -10.82 -11.81
C ARG A 39 2.29 -10.52 -10.31
N GLY A 40 3.37 -9.88 -9.88
CA GLY A 40 3.63 -9.59 -8.46
C GLY A 40 2.99 -8.30 -7.96
N ASN A 41 3.20 -7.19 -8.67
CA ASN A 41 2.86 -5.84 -8.22
C ASN A 41 1.55 -5.32 -8.85
N GLU A 42 0.46 -6.06 -8.68
CA GLU A 42 -0.86 -5.61 -9.14
C GLU A 42 -1.44 -4.58 -8.17
N PRO A 43 -2.07 -3.48 -8.66
CA PRO A 43 -2.65 -2.45 -7.80
C PRO A 43 -3.58 -3.02 -6.73
N ASP A 44 -4.44 -3.98 -7.09
CA ASP A 44 -5.38 -4.60 -6.16
C ASP A 44 -4.71 -5.45 -5.07
N LYS A 45 -3.54 -6.04 -5.37
CA LYS A 45 -2.74 -6.74 -4.35
C LYS A 45 -2.13 -5.74 -3.39
N PHE A 46 -1.60 -4.63 -3.91
CA PHE A 46 -1.06 -3.55 -3.08
C PHE A 46 -2.15 -2.95 -2.16
N HIS A 47 -3.33 -2.63 -2.71
CA HIS A 47 -4.44 -2.12 -1.92
C HIS A 47 -4.88 -3.07 -0.81
N ARG A 48 -4.94 -4.38 -1.08
CA ARG A 48 -5.23 -5.39 -0.05
C ARG A 48 -4.18 -5.41 1.05
N ILE A 49 -2.90 -5.49 0.69
CA ILE A 49 -1.80 -5.48 1.66
C ILE A 49 -1.87 -4.23 2.55
N VAL A 50 -2.11 -3.06 1.95
CA VAL A 50 -2.24 -1.80 2.70
C VAL A 50 -3.47 -1.82 3.60
N ALA A 51 -4.63 -2.25 3.10
CA ALA A 51 -5.85 -2.32 3.88
C ALA A 51 -5.69 -3.27 5.09
N ASP A 52 -5.21 -4.49 4.87
CA ASP A 52 -5.01 -5.51 5.90
C ASP A 52 -4.02 -5.02 6.98
N TYR A 53 -2.99 -4.28 6.57
CA TYR A 53 -2.02 -3.71 7.50
C TYR A 53 -2.57 -2.50 8.28
N MET A 54 -3.31 -1.62 7.61
CA MET A 54 -3.73 -0.32 8.16
C MET A 54 -5.03 -0.42 8.97
N GLU A 55 -6.00 -1.22 8.55
CA GLU A 55 -7.32 -1.33 9.18
C GLU A 55 -7.26 -1.60 10.70
N PRO A 56 -6.52 -2.61 11.21
CA PRO A 56 -6.46 -2.84 12.66
C PRO A 56 -5.78 -1.68 13.41
N ARG A 57 -4.79 -1.05 12.80
CA ARG A 57 -4.05 0.08 13.39
C ARG A 57 -4.92 1.33 13.48
N VAL A 58 -5.69 1.62 12.44
CA VAL A 58 -6.63 2.74 12.41
C VAL A 58 -7.73 2.51 13.45
N LYS A 59 -8.33 1.31 13.52
CA LYS A 59 -9.32 0.98 14.56
C LYS A 59 -8.76 1.15 15.97
N ALA A 60 -7.56 0.65 16.24
CA ALA A 60 -6.91 0.81 17.54
C ALA A 60 -6.62 2.29 17.87
N ALA A 61 -6.13 3.06 16.90
CA ALA A 61 -5.88 4.49 17.07
C ALA A 61 -7.18 5.26 17.39
N MET A 62 -8.27 4.94 16.69
CA MET A 62 -9.59 5.55 16.95
C MET A 62 -10.10 5.21 18.35
N LEU A 63 -9.98 3.95 18.79
CA LEU A 63 -10.38 3.52 20.14
C LEU A 63 -9.55 4.22 21.22
N ASN A 64 -8.22 4.27 21.05
CA ASN A 64 -7.32 4.92 22.00
C ASN A 64 -7.60 6.42 22.10
N LEU A 65 -7.80 7.09 20.97
CA LEU A 65 -8.15 8.50 20.93
C LEU A 65 -9.51 8.75 21.60
N GLY A 66 -10.52 7.93 21.28
CA GLY A 66 -11.84 8.03 21.90
C GLY A 66 -11.80 7.85 23.41
N ALA A 67 -11.07 6.86 23.91
CA ALA A 67 -10.90 6.63 25.34
C ALA A 67 -10.21 7.82 26.03
N MET A 68 -9.18 8.37 25.40
CA MET A 68 -8.44 9.54 25.93
C MET A 68 -9.33 10.78 26.00
N VAL A 69 -10.11 11.06 24.96
CA VAL A 69 -11.06 12.19 24.93
C VAL A 69 -12.15 12.01 25.99
N LEU A 70 -12.74 10.81 26.11
CA LEU A 70 -13.77 10.53 27.11
C LEU A 70 -13.25 10.70 28.55
N ALA A 71 -12.06 10.17 28.84
CA ALA A 71 -11.45 10.28 30.16
C ALA A 71 -11.15 11.74 30.53
N THR A 72 -10.55 12.50 29.62
CA THR A 72 -10.21 13.91 29.85
C THR A 72 -11.47 14.77 30.03
N ALA A 73 -12.48 14.60 29.17
CA ALA A 73 -13.75 15.31 29.30
C ALA A 73 -14.48 14.94 30.60
N GLY A 74 -14.49 13.66 30.98
CA GLY A 74 -15.10 13.19 32.22
C GLY A 74 -14.44 13.78 33.46
N VAL A 75 -13.10 13.81 33.51
CA VAL A 75 -12.36 14.44 34.61
C VAL A 75 -12.63 15.94 34.67
N ALA A 76 -12.53 16.65 33.53
CA ALA A 76 -12.80 18.08 33.47
C ALA A 76 -14.24 18.42 33.90
N GLY A 77 -15.22 17.66 33.42
CA GLY A 77 -16.63 17.80 33.80
C GLY A 77 -16.87 17.55 35.29
N TYR A 78 -16.28 16.49 35.85
CA TYR A 78 -16.38 16.20 37.29
C TYR A 78 -15.78 17.32 38.15
N LEU A 79 -14.59 17.81 37.79
CA LEU A 79 -13.96 18.93 38.48
C LEU A 79 -14.80 20.20 38.38
N GLY A 80 -15.30 20.54 37.19
CA GLY A 80 -16.19 21.68 36.99
C GLY A 80 -17.46 21.60 37.86
N TRP A 81 -18.13 20.44 37.87
CA TRP A 81 -19.30 20.22 38.74
C TRP A 81 -18.95 20.41 40.22
N ARG A 82 -17.84 19.81 40.68
CA ARG A 82 -17.40 19.89 42.06
C ARG A 82 -17.09 21.32 42.51
N TYR A 83 -16.47 22.13 41.66
CA TYR A 83 -16.07 23.49 42.00
C TYR A 83 -17.20 24.52 41.88
N TYR A 84 -18.09 24.39 40.88
CA TYR A 84 -19.10 25.43 40.59
C TYR A 84 -20.50 25.13 41.14
N VAL A 85 -20.86 23.86 41.34
CA VAL A 85 -22.23 23.47 41.75
C VAL A 85 -22.28 23.08 43.24
N ARG A 86 -21.14 22.74 43.84
CA ARG A 86 -21.05 22.24 45.23
C ARG A 86 -20.44 23.22 46.24
N GLN A 87 -20.11 24.44 45.82
CA GLN A 87 -19.92 25.62 46.68
C GLN A 87 -21.30 26.19 47.03
#